data_AF-A0A7W5QK84-F1
#
_entry.id   AF-A0A7W5QK84-F1
#
_cell.length_a   1.000
_cell.length_b   1.000
_cell.length_c   1.000
_cell.angle_alpha   90.00
_cell.angle_beta   90.00
_cell.angle_gamma   90.00
#
_symmetry.space_group_name_H-M   'P 1'
#
loop_
_entity.id
_entity.type
_entity.pdbx_description
1 polymer ?
#
loop_
_entity_poly.entity_id
_entity_poly.type
_entity_poly.pdbx_seq_one_letter_code
_entity_poly.pdbx_strand_id
1 'polypeptide(L)'
;MGDVARLAERFAAAHRGEPLDYSVDSLAVVDRLLDARRQAKGKAASVAAEAGCYVGEVIRRQLGGRWRDTPAAPVRRGFLGLFGGGRPVFAPVLDLGVITVSPVEKVRARLRGPSEDTIEIYYEAVERTIIPRVEDLA
;
A
#
# COMPACT_ATOMS: atom_id res chain seq x y z
N MET A 1 14.18 5.41 -5.35
CA MET A 1 13.84 5.26 -3.91
C MET A 1 13.26 6.51 -3.22
N GLY A 2 13.78 7.73 -3.45
CA GLY A 2 13.28 8.96 -2.79
C GLY A 2 11.81 9.33 -3.05
N ASP A 3 11.19 8.77 -4.09
CA ASP A 3 9.78 9.00 -4.40
C ASP A 3 8.82 8.37 -3.38
N VAL A 4 9.16 7.20 -2.82
CA VAL A 4 8.24 6.50 -1.91
C VAL A 4 8.12 7.21 -0.58
N ALA A 5 9.25 7.50 0.09
CA ALA A 5 9.25 8.24 1.35
C ALA A 5 8.59 9.62 1.20
N ARG A 6 8.91 10.35 0.11
CA ARG A 6 8.28 11.65 -0.19
C ARG A 6 6.76 11.56 -0.39
N LEU A 7 6.27 10.52 -1.07
CA LEU A 7 4.84 10.31 -1.26
C LEU A 7 4.13 9.94 0.05
N ALA A 8 4.78 9.13 0.89
CA ALA A 8 4.29 8.82 2.23
C ALA A 8 4.20 10.07 3.12
N GLU A 9 5.24 10.91 3.12
CA GLU A 9 5.25 12.19 3.84
C GLU A 9 4.19 13.16 3.32
N ARG A 10 4.00 13.23 1.99
CA ARG A 10 2.91 14.00 1.38
C ARG A 10 1.55 13.53 1.86
N PHE A 11 1.33 12.22 1.95
CA PHE A 11 0.07 11.67 2.48
C PHE A 11 -0.20 12.16 3.90
N ALA A 12 0.77 12.00 4.80
CA ALA A 12 0.64 12.44 6.20
C ALA A 12 0.45 13.96 6.29
N ALA A 13 1.22 14.74 5.51
CA ALA A 13 1.12 16.19 5.48
C ALA A 13 -0.21 16.71 4.91
N ALA A 14 -0.84 15.98 3.99
CA ALA A 14 -2.16 16.33 3.44
C ALA A 14 -3.30 16.10 4.45
N HIS A 15 -3.07 15.31 5.49
CA HIS A 15 -4.04 14.98 6.54
C HIS A 15 -3.51 15.42 7.92
N ARG A 16 -2.85 16.59 7.97
CA ARG A 16 -2.41 17.20 9.24
C ARG A 16 -3.58 17.30 10.21
N GLY A 17 -3.37 16.78 11.42
CA GLY A 17 -4.39 16.68 12.46
C GLY A 17 -4.85 15.25 12.73
N GLU A 18 -4.57 14.33 11.80
CA GLU A 18 -4.76 12.90 12.01
C GLU A 18 -3.49 12.25 12.59
N PRO A 19 -3.60 11.18 13.42
CA PRO A 19 -2.45 10.51 14.01
C PRO A 19 -1.77 9.57 13.00
N LEU A 20 -1.17 10.15 11.96
CA LEU A 20 -0.40 9.47 10.92
C LEU A 20 1.10 9.52 11.23
N ASP A 21 1.52 8.75 12.24
CA ASP A 21 2.88 8.73 12.82
C ASP A 21 3.74 7.52 12.42
N TYR A 22 3.30 6.77 11.41
CA TYR A 22 3.88 5.52 10.94
C TYR A 22 3.83 4.34 11.93
N SER A 23 2.96 4.40 12.95
CA SER A 23 2.61 3.24 13.79
C SER A 23 1.64 2.29 13.07
N VAL A 24 1.50 1.07 13.60
CA VAL A 24 0.46 0.12 13.13
C VAL A 24 -0.94 0.68 13.37
N ASP A 25 -1.19 1.32 14.52
CA ASP A 25 -2.48 1.94 14.87
C ASP A 25 -2.90 3.02 13.86
N SER A 26 -1.93 3.71 13.23
CA SER A 26 -2.22 4.68 12.18
C SER A 26 -2.87 4.07 10.93
N LEU A 27 -2.83 2.74 10.75
CA LEU A 27 -3.49 2.07 9.61
C LEU A 27 -5.01 2.13 9.70
N ALA A 28 -5.60 2.10 10.90
CA ALA A 28 -7.04 2.30 11.09
C ALA A 28 -7.49 3.70 10.60
N VAL A 29 -6.65 4.71 10.83
CA VAL A 29 -6.85 6.07 10.31
C VAL A 29 -6.81 6.09 8.79
N VAL A 30 -5.85 5.38 8.18
CA VAL A 30 -5.78 5.23 6.72
C VAL A 30 -7.07 4.63 6.18
N ASP A 31 -7.58 3.55 6.77
CA ASP A 31 -8.84 2.91 6.34
C ASP A 31 -10.02 3.89 6.38
N ARG A 32 -10.19 4.63 7.48
CA ARG A 32 -11.23 5.66 7.59
C ARG A 32 -11.10 6.73 6.52
N LEU A 33 -9.88 7.20 6.24
CA LEU A 33 -9.63 8.20 5.20
C LEU A 33 -9.95 7.64 3.80
N LEU A 34 -9.61 6.38 3.51
CA LEU A 34 -9.95 5.72 2.25
C LEU A 34 -11.46 5.55 2.10
N ASP A 35 -12.18 5.26 3.18
CA ASP A 35 -13.65 5.17 3.17
C ASP A 35 -14.30 6.52 2.86
N ALA A 36 -13.86 7.60 3.51
CA ALA A 36 -14.33 8.95 3.23
C ALA A 36 -14.06 9.34 1.76
N ARG A 37 -12.88 8.98 1.23
CA ARG A 37 -12.52 9.24 -0.18
C ARG A 37 -13.38 8.46 -1.16
N ARG A 38 -13.70 7.20 -0.87
CA ARG A 38 -14.59 6.38 -1.70
C ARG A 38 -15.99 7.00 -1.76
N GLN A 39 -16.52 7.45 -0.62
CA GLN A 39 -17.82 8.11 -0.55
C GLN A 39 -17.87 9.43 -1.35
N ALA A 40 -16.77 10.19 -1.33
CA ALA A 40 -16.67 11.46 -2.05
C ALA A 40 -16.46 11.34 -3.58
N LYS A 41 -16.39 10.12 -4.15
CA LYS A 41 -16.16 9.85 -5.60
C LYS A 41 -14.95 10.60 -6.21
N GLY A 42 -13.90 10.85 -5.42
CA GLY A 42 -12.71 11.58 -5.85
C GLY A 42 -11.77 10.79 -6.78
N LYS A 43 -10.79 11.47 -7.39
CA LYS A 43 -9.74 10.84 -8.22
C LYS A 43 -8.89 9.88 -7.37
N ALA A 44 -9.11 8.56 -7.54
CA ALA A 44 -8.48 7.52 -6.72
C ALA A 44 -6.97 7.34 -6.95
N ALA A 45 -6.43 7.66 -8.14
CA ALA A 45 -5.10 7.22 -8.54
C ALA A 45 -3.95 7.90 -7.77
N SER A 46 -4.03 9.22 -7.52
CA SER A 46 -2.97 9.96 -6.80
C SER A 46 -3.01 9.67 -5.30
N VAL A 47 -4.21 9.63 -4.72
CA VAL A 47 -4.41 9.28 -3.31
C VAL A 47 -3.91 7.86 -3.03
N ALA A 48 -4.17 6.90 -3.94
CA ALA A 48 -3.71 5.53 -3.75
C ALA A 48 -2.19 5.39 -3.74
N ALA A 49 -1.47 6.20 -4.54
CA ALA A 49 -0.01 6.18 -4.54
C ALA A 49 0.54 6.73 -3.22
N GLU A 50 0.06 7.89 -2.78
CA GLU A 50 0.48 8.53 -1.52
C GLU A 50 0.14 7.65 -0.30
N ALA A 51 -1.11 7.23 -0.18
CA ALA A 51 -1.56 6.35 0.90
C ALA A 51 -0.86 4.99 0.87
N GLY A 52 -0.69 4.38 -0.31
CA GLY A 52 0.03 3.12 -0.44
C GLY A 52 1.50 3.22 -0.04
N CYS A 53 2.17 4.31 -0.39
CA CYS A 53 3.53 4.58 0.09
C CYS A 53 3.57 4.74 1.61
N TYR A 54 2.59 5.42 2.22
CA TYR A 54 2.49 5.53 3.66
C TYR A 54 2.33 4.14 4.33
N VAL A 55 1.39 3.32 3.85
CA VAL A 55 1.18 1.95 4.36
C VAL A 55 2.45 1.11 4.24
N GLY A 56 3.13 1.17 3.10
CA GLY A 56 4.39 0.45 2.92
C GLY A 56 5.51 0.95 3.83
N GLU A 57 5.56 2.25 4.14
CA GLU A 57 6.50 2.80 5.12
C GLU A 57 6.19 2.32 6.55
N VAL A 58 4.91 2.16 6.92
CA VAL A 58 4.54 1.50 8.18
C VAL A 58 5.08 0.07 8.21
N ILE A 59 4.74 -0.74 7.20
CA ILE A 59 5.21 -2.13 7.09
C ILE A 59 6.74 -2.19 7.16
N ARG A 60 7.43 -1.34 6.40
CA ARG A 60 8.91 -1.34 6.35
C ARG A 60 9.55 -0.98 7.68
N ARG A 61 8.95 -0.04 8.43
CA ARG A 61 9.48 0.39 9.73
C ARG A 61 9.26 -0.66 10.81
N GLN A 62 8.14 -1.38 10.77
CA GLN A 62 7.81 -2.41 11.76
C GLN A 62 8.46 -3.76 11.47
N LEU A 63 8.49 -4.17 10.19
CA LEU A 63 8.91 -5.52 9.78
C LEU A 63 10.23 -5.54 8.98
N GLY A 64 10.81 -4.37 8.70
CA GLY A 64 12.04 -4.25 7.92
C GLY A 64 11.83 -4.34 6.40
N GLY A 65 12.85 -4.83 5.69
CA GLY A 65 12.81 -4.96 4.23
C GLY A 65 13.19 -3.68 3.46
N ARG A 66 13.11 -3.77 2.13
CA ARG A 66 13.60 -2.75 1.22
C ARG A 66 12.65 -2.50 0.05
N TRP A 67 12.45 -1.23 -0.28
CA TRP A 67 11.76 -0.88 -1.51
C TRP A 67 12.57 -1.33 -2.73
N ARG A 68 11.89 -1.94 -3.68
CA ARG A 68 12.41 -2.28 -5.00
C ARG A 68 11.72 -1.41 -6.03
N ASP A 69 12.53 -0.86 -6.93
CA ASP A 69 12.02 -0.27 -8.16
C ASP A 69 11.59 -1.44 -9.05
N THR A 70 10.28 -1.67 -9.14
CA THR A 70 9.75 -2.56 -10.17
C THR A 70 9.98 -1.86 -11.51
N PRO A 71 10.69 -2.46 -12.48
CA PRO A 71 10.61 -1.93 -13.84
C PRO A 71 9.13 -1.90 -14.19
N ALA A 72 8.65 -0.77 -14.71
CA ALA A 72 7.25 -0.63 -15.04
C ALA A 72 6.84 -1.75 -16.01
N ALA A 73 6.23 -2.80 -15.49
CA ALA A 73 5.69 -3.85 -16.34
C ALA A 73 4.63 -3.17 -17.21
N PRO A 74 4.62 -3.40 -18.53
CA PRO A 74 3.53 -2.93 -19.36
C PRO A 74 2.23 -3.45 -18.74
N VAL A 75 1.33 -2.55 -18.35
CA VAL A 75 0.03 -2.93 -17.80
C VAL A 75 -0.71 -3.72 -18.88
N ARG A 76 -0.75 -5.04 -18.77
CA ARG A 76 -1.66 -5.87 -19.57
C ARG A 76 -3.06 -5.72 -18.99
N ARG A 77 -3.83 -4.76 -19.52
CA ARG A 77 -5.29 -4.78 -19.37
C ARG A 77 -5.85 -5.74 -20.43
N GLY A 78 -6.36 -6.89 -19.97
CA GLY A 78 -7.20 -7.79 -20.78
C GLY A 78 -6.46 -8.91 -21.52
N PHE A 79 -7.21 -9.97 -21.81
CA PHE A 79 -6.83 -11.31 -22.28
C PHE A 79 -5.99 -11.38 -23.58
N LEU A 80 -5.76 -10.28 -24.30
CA LEU A 80 -5.11 -10.31 -25.61
C LEU A 80 -4.24 -9.07 -25.93
N GLY A 81 -3.34 -8.69 -25.02
CA GLY A 81 -2.11 -7.87 -25.18
C GLY A 81 -1.74 -7.05 -26.44
N LEU A 82 -2.67 -6.54 -27.26
CA LEU A 82 -2.39 -5.98 -28.60
C LEU A 82 -2.51 -4.46 -28.72
N PHE A 83 -2.88 -3.74 -27.66
CA PHE A 83 -2.95 -2.27 -27.67
C PHE A 83 -2.10 -1.67 -26.54
N GLY A 84 -0.79 -1.91 -26.61
CA GLY A 84 0.20 -1.50 -25.61
C GLY A 84 0.59 -0.03 -25.72
N GLY A 85 -0.19 0.85 -25.11
CA GLY A 85 0.12 2.27 -24.90
C GLY A 85 -0.12 2.74 -23.45
N GLY A 86 -0.05 1.82 -22.49
CA GLY A 86 -0.29 2.14 -21.08
C GLY A 86 0.87 2.93 -20.48
N ARG A 87 0.57 4.09 -19.86
CA ARG A 87 1.56 4.80 -19.04
C ARG A 87 2.09 3.85 -17.95
N PRO A 88 3.39 3.89 -17.64
CA PRO A 88 3.95 3.15 -16.51
C PRO A 88 3.17 3.52 -15.24
N VAL A 89 2.52 2.54 -14.62
CA VAL A 89 1.80 2.74 -13.37
C VAL A 89 2.82 2.71 -12.24
N PHE A 90 2.86 3.77 -11.44
CA PHE A 90 3.65 3.79 -10.23
C PHE A 90 3.16 2.68 -9.28
N ALA A 91 3.96 1.62 -9.15
CA ALA A 91 3.66 0.41 -8.38
C ALA A 91 4.95 -0.10 -7.72
N PRO A 92 5.50 0.66 -6.76
CA PRO A 92 6.66 0.21 -6.00
C PRO A 92 6.32 -1.04 -5.21
N VAL A 93 7.34 -1.85 -5.00
CA VAL A 93 7.21 -3.16 -4.36
C VAL A 93 8.13 -3.19 -3.15
N LEU A 94 7.63 -3.71 -2.02
CA LEU A 94 8.39 -3.86 -0.79
C LEU A 94 8.82 -5.32 -0.65
N ASP A 95 10.13 -5.55 -0.67
CA ASP A 95 10.78 -6.84 -0.50
C ASP A 95 11.11 -7.03 0.98
N LEU A 96 10.42 -7.97 1.63
CA LEU A 96 10.56 -8.32 3.05
C LEU A 96 11.43 -9.58 3.24
N GLY A 97 12.16 -10.00 2.20
CA GLY A 97 13.02 -11.19 2.21
C GLY A 97 12.27 -12.49 1.90
N VAL A 98 11.23 -12.82 2.67
CA VAL A 98 10.43 -14.05 2.47
C VAL A 98 9.22 -13.84 1.56
N ILE A 99 8.67 -12.63 1.56
CA ILE A 99 7.58 -12.22 0.69
C ILE A 99 7.85 -10.86 0.10
N THR A 100 7.15 -10.61 -1.00
CA THR A 100 7.20 -9.35 -1.73
C THR A 100 5.78 -8.82 -1.82
N VAL A 101 5.58 -7.57 -1.41
CA VAL A 101 4.25 -6.99 -1.27
C VAL A 101 4.11 -5.69 -2.07
N SER A 102 2.91 -5.36 -2.53
CA SER A 102 2.63 -4.10 -3.24
C SER A 102 1.56 -3.27 -2.52
N PRO A 103 1.97 -2.42 -1.55
CA PRO A 103 1.05 -1.63 -0.73
C PRO A 103 0.19 -0.67 -1.56
N VAL A 104 0.72 -0.12 -2.65
CA VAL A 104 -0.03 0.77 -3.55
C VAL A 104 -1.13 0.01 -4.29
N GLU A 105 -0.86 -1.20 -4.79
CA GLU A 105 -1.90 -2.03 -5.41
C GLU A 105 -2.95 -2.47 -4.39
N LYS A 106 -2.55 -2.76 -3.15
CA LYS A 106 -3.49 -3.06 -2.06
C LYS A 106 -4.44 -1.88 -1.81
N VAL A 107 -3.93 -0.66 -1.67
CA VAL A 107 -4.78 0.53 -1.48
C VAL A 107 -5.68 0.78 -2.70
N ARG A 108 -5.17 0.58 -3.92
CA ARG A 108 -6.00 0.67 -5.15
C ARG A 108 -7.13 -0.35 -5.13
N ALA A 109 -6.86 -1.59 -4.70
CA ALA A 109 -7.87 -2.62 -4.54
C ALA A 109 -8.91 -2.19 -3.50
N ARG A 110 -8.48 -1.70 -2.33
CA ARG A 110 -9.36 -1.22 -1.25
C ARG A 110 -10.24 -0.03 -1.65
N LEU A 111 -9.76 0.88 -2.51
CA LEU A 111 -10.57 1.98 -3.03
C LEU A 111 -11.63 1.52 -4.05
N ARG A 112 -11.43 0.36 -4.71
CA ARG A 112 -12.35 -0.21 -5.71
C ARG A 112 -13.31 -1.24 -5.12
N GLY A 113 -12.86 -1.96 -4.09
CA GLY A 113 -13.54 -3.11 -3.49
C GLY A 113 -14.38 -2.76 -2.26
N PRO A 114 -14.97 -3.80 -1.63
CA PRO A 114 -15.76 -3.65 -0.40
C PRO A 114 -14.90 -3.16 0.78
N SER A 115 -15.54 -2.61 1.82
CA SER A 115 -14.85 -2.05 3.00
C SER A 115 -14.17 -3.09 3.89
N GLU A 116 -14.59 -4.36 3.78
CA GLU A 116 -14.10 -5.48 4.61
C GLU A 116 -12.62 -5.83 4.35
N ASP A 117 -12.06 -5.43 3.21
CA ASP A 117 -10.66 -5.72 2.86
C ASP A 117 -9.71 -4.63 3.38
N THR A 118 -9.65 -4.44 4.70
CA THR A 118 -8.95 -3.33 5.35
C THR A 118 -7.42 -3.38 5.21
N ILE A 119 -6.78 -2.24 5.41
CA ILE A 119 -5.32 -2.15 5.47
C ILE A 119 -4.78 -2.84 6.74
N GLU A 120 -5.52 -2.79 7.85
CA GLU A 120 -5.17 -3.51 9.08
C GLU A 120 -5.09 -5.03 8.85
N ILE A 121 -6.13 -5.64 8.26
CA ILE A 121 -6.14 -7.08 7.95
C ILE A 121 -4.98 -7.45 7.02
N TYR A 122 -4.66 -6.57 6.07
CA TYR A 122 -3.51 -6.76 5.20
C TYR A 122 -2.19 -6.70 5.95
N TYR A 123 -2.00 -5.76 6.86
CA TYR A 123 -0.81 -5.71 7.72
C TYR A 123 -0.69 -6.98 8.56
N GLU A 124 -1.77 -7.41 9.23
CA GLU A 124 -1.77 -8.64 10.03
C GLU A 124 -1.37 -9.88 9.21
N ALA A 125 -1.87 -10.00 7.98
CA ALA A 125 -1.52 -11.11 7.11
C ALA A 125 -0.02 -11.08 6.72
N VAL A 126 0.52 -9.89 6.47
CA VAL A 126 1.95 -9.71 6.17
C VAL A 126 2.79 -10.05 7.41
N GLU A 127 2.44 -9.51 8.57
CA GLU A 127 3.14 -9.73 9.84
C GLU A 127 3.22 -11.21 10.19
N ARG A 128 2.10 -11.94 10.13
CA ARG A 128 2.06 -13.40 10.36
C ARG A 128 2.96 -14.20 9.42
N THR A 129 3.22 -13.67 8.22
CA THR A 129 4.10 -14.33 7.26
C THR A 129 5.58 -14.05 7.56
N ILE A 130 5.90 -12.91 8.15
CA ILE A 130 7.28 -12.51 8.50
C ILE A 130 7.71 -13.08 9.86
N ILE A 131 6.83 -12.99 10.86
CA ILE A 131 7.11 -13.37 12.24
C ILE A 131 6.42 -14.72 12.51
N PRO A 132 7.16 -15.85 12.50
CA PRO A 132 6.58 -17.15 12.83
C PRO A 132 6.09 -17.12 14.27
N ARG A 133 4.90 -17.66 14.52
CA ARG A 133 4.37 -17.73 15.89
C ARG A 133 5.09 -18.81 16.66
N VAL A 134 5.17 -18.63 17.97
CA VAL A 134 5.74 -19.63 18.88
C VAL A 134 4.99 -20.98 18.75
N GLU A 135 3.70 -20.94 18.42
CA GLU A 135 2.87 -22.12 18.15
C GLU A 135 3.26 -22.87 16.87
N ASP A 136 3.91 -22.22 15.90
CA ASP A 136 4.35 -22.82 14.63
C ASP A 136 5.71 -23.53 14.75
N LEU A 137 6.36 -23.41 15.91
CA LEU A 137 7.69 -23.95 16.20
C LEU A 137 7.68 -25.17 17.14
N ALA A 138 6.48 -25.62 17.56
CA ALA A 138 6.25 -26.77 18.45
C ALA A 138 5.76 -27.99 17.67
#